data_AF-A0A0Q5YS93-F1
#
_entry.id   AF-A0A0Q5YS93-F1
#
_cell.length_a   1.000
_cell.length_b   1.000
_cell.length_c   1.000
_cell.angle_alpha   90.00
_cell.angle_beta   90.00
_cell.angle_gamma   90.00
#
_symmetry.space_group_name_H-M   'P 1'
#
loop_
_entity.id
_entity.type
_entity.pdbx_description
1 polymer ?
#
loop_
_entity_poly.entity_id
_entity_poly.type
_entity_poly.pdbx_seq_one_letter_code
_entity_poly.pdbx_strand_id
1 'polypeptide(L)'
;MKSLFALLGVLVLGAAAGWGWWVNFAEPDVADTPAAQVSVERGAYLVRVGNCMACHTGRGGEAWAGGRAIDTPFGIVYSSNLTPDRRTGLGDWKADDFWRALHHGRSRDGRLLYPAFPYPNYTEVTRADADAMFAYLRTVPAVPRENTPHGLRWPYSTQAALAVWRALFFRPGEYEADAERSAQWNRGAYLVRGLGHCAACHTARNALGASSDMMDLSGGLIPMQNWYAPSLASDAEAGVSRWAVKDIARLLREGVSAQGTVLGPMAEVVLYSTQHLSDSDALAMGVFLKSLPQAEPAAAPEVPPVNELVARRGAKLYEQHCAQCHGARGEGIAGAYPPLAGNRAVNLAVTANLVQMVLGGGYPPATAGNPRPYGMPPFVMLLNDADVAAVLTHLRTSWGNNAAPVSELDVARQRGGAR
;
A
#
# COMPACT_ATOMS: atom_id res chain seq x y z
N MET A 1 44.32 -9.82 -22.98
CA MET A 1 43.30 -8.83 -22.57
C MET A 1 41.99 -8.96 -23.36
N LYS A 2 41.96 -8.85 -24.69
CA LYS A 2 40.72 -8.98 -25.50
C LYS A 2 39.98 -10.32 -25.31
N SER A 3 40.69 -11.43 -25.22
CA SER A 3 40.13 -12.76 -24.94
C SER A 3 39.53 -12.88 -23.54
N LEU A 4 40.11 -12.19 -22.55
CA LEU A 4 39.62 -12.19 -21.17
C LEU A 4 38.32 -11.38 -21.04
N PHE A 5 38.23 -10.23 -21.72
CA PHE A 5 36.99 -9.44 -21.78
C PHE A 5 35.88 -10.16 -22.55
N ALA A 6 36.20 -10.89 -23.62
CA ALA A 6 35.23 -11.70 -24.35
C ALA A 6 34.71 -12.87 -23.50
N LEU A 7 35.59 -13.58 -22.79
CA LEU A 7 35.21 -14.66 -21.87
C LEU A 7 34.33 -14.14 -20.73
N LEU A 8 34.71 -12.99 -20.13
CA LEU A 8 33.93 -12.34 -19.09
C LEU A 8 32.53 -11.93 -19.60
N GLY A 9 32.45 -11.38 -20.81
CA GLY A 9 31.18 -11.02 -21.44
C GLY A 9 30.26 -12.22 -21.66
N VAL A 10 30.79 -13.35 -22.13
CA VAL A 10 30.02 -14.60 -22.31
C VAL A 10 29.53 -15.15 -20.97
N LEU A 11 30.37 -15.11 -19.92
CA LEU A 11 29.99 -15.56 -18.59
C LEU A 11 28.89 -14.69 -17.98
N VAL A 12 28.98 -13.36 -18.12
CA VAL A 12 27.94 -12.44 -17.63
C VAL A 12 26.62 -12.66 -18.38
N LEU A 13 26.65 -12.82 -19.70
CA LEU A 13 25.45 -13.09 -20.51
C LEU A 13 24.85 -14.45 -20.17
N GLY A 14 25.67 -15.48 -19.96
CA GLY A 14 25.22 -16.80 -19.53
C GLY A 14 24.57 -16.77 -18.14
N ALA A 15 25.17 -16.05 -17.18
CA ALA A 15 24.60 -15.86 -15.86
C ALA A 15 23.28 -15.07 -15.89
N ALA A 16 23.19 -14.00 -16.69
CA ALA A 16 21.97 -13.22 -16.85
C ALA A 16 20.85 -14.03 -17.53
N ALA A 17 21.18 -14.84 -18.53
CA ALA A 17 20.23 -15.75 -19.17
C ALA A 17 19.77 -16.86 -18.22
N GLY A 18 20.68 -17.44 -17.44
CA GLY A 18 20.37 -18.43 -16.42
C GLY A 18 19.47 -17.87 -15.31
N TRP A 19 19.75 -16.65 -14.84
CA TRP A 19 18.91 -15.93 -13.89
C TRP A 19 17.51 -15.64 -14.47
N GLY A 20 17.46 -15.10 -15.69
CA GLY A 20 16.19 -14.85 -16.37
C GLY A 20 15.37 -16.12 -16.58
N TRP A 21 16.02 -17.25 -16.87
CA TRP A 21 15.35 -18.54 -16.94
C TRP A 21 14.84 -18.99 -15.58
N TRP A 22 15.68 -18.96 -14.54
CA TRP A 22 15.34 -19.43 -13.21
C TRP A 22 14.16 -18.65 -12.60
N VAL A 23 14.20 -17.32 -12.62
CA VAL A 23 13.13 -16.47 -12.06
C VAL A 23 11.79 -16.65 -12.77
N ASN A 24 11.79 -16.99 -14.05
CA ASN A 24 10.57 -17.07 -14.86
C ASN A 24 10.03 -18.50 -15.04
N PHE A 25 10.90 -19.50 -15.05
CA PHE A 25 10.57 -20.85 -15.48
C PHE A 25 11.06 -21.97 -14.57
N ALA A 26 11.93 -21.70 -13.57
CA ALA A 26 12.25 -22.75 -12.60
C ALA A 26 10.96 -23.16 -11.89
N GLU A 27 10.69 -24.46 -11.91
CA GLU A 27 9.69 -25.02 -11.01
C GLU A 27 10.26 -24.94 -9.59
N PRO A 28 9.47 -24.45 -8.64
CA PRO A 28 9.92 -24.39 -7.27
C PRO A 28 10.11 -25.80 -6.71
N ASP A 29 11.10 -25.94 -5.83
CA ASP A 29 11.34 -27.18 -5.12
C ASP A 29 10.20 -27.36 -4.10
N VAL A 30 9.23 -28.20 -4.45
CA VAL A 30 8.10 -28.50 -3.59
C VAL A 30 8.60 -29.51 -2.57
N ALA A 31 9.19 -29.03 -1.48
CA ALA A 31 9.58 -29.91 -0.38
C ALA A 31 8.36 -30.72 0.04
N ASP A 32 8.50 -32.05 0.04
CA ASP A 32 7.50 -33.04 0.46
C ASP A 32 7.34 -32.94 1.99
N THR A 33 6.84 -31.79 2.42
CA THR A 33 6.62 -31.46 3.83
C THR A 33 5.38 -32.24 4.24
N PRO A 34 5.46 -33.08 5.28
CA PRO A 34 4.28 -33.80 5.77
C PRO A 34 3.16 -32.79 5.98
N ALA A 35 1.96 -33.09 5.46
CA ALA A 35 0.82 -32.20 5.56
C ALA A 35 0.57 -31.86 7.04
N ALA A 36 1.10 -30.70 7.47
CA ALA A 36 0.73 -30.13 8.74
C ALA A 36 -0.80 -29.98 8.73
N GLN A 37 -1.43 -30.18 9.88
CA GLN A 37 -2.89 -30.11 9.94
C GLN A 37 -3.36 -28.73 9.46
N VAL A 38 -3.93 -28.70 8.25
CA VAL A 38 -4.27 -27.46 7.57
C VAL A 38 -5.44 -26.82 8.32
N SER A 39 -5.20 -25.67 8.94
CA SER A 39 -6.22 -24.95 9.69
C SER A 39 -6.99 -23.98 8.78
N VAL A 40 -8.26 -24.31 8.50
CA VAL A 40 -9.19 -23.45 7.76
C VAL A 40 -9.41 -22.12 8.49
N GLU A 41 -9.45 -22.12 9.82
CA GLU A 41 -9.59 -20.90 10.63
C GLU A 41 -8.37 -19.98 10.47
N ARG A 42 -7.16 -20.55 10.49
CA ARG A 42 -5.93 -19.80 10.19
C ARG A 42 -5.98 -19.24 8.78
N GLY A 43 -6.42 -20.03 7.80
CA GLY A 43 -6.64 -19.56 6.43
C GLY A 43 -7.59 -18.37 6.36
N ALA A 44 -8.74 -18.46 7.04
CA ALA A 44 -9.74 -17.41 7.12
C ALA A 44 -9.18 -16.11 7.70
N TYR A 45 -8.30 -16.22 8.69
CA TYR A 45 -7.59 -15.10 9.29
C TYR A 45 -6.60 -14.49 8.29
N LEU A 46 -5.74 -15.32 7.69
CA LEU A 46 -4.67 -14.88 6.78
C LEU A 46 -5.21 -14.20 5.52
N VAL A 47 -6.28 -14.71 4.89
CA VAL A 47 -6.86 -14.05 3.71
C VAL A 47 -7.54 -12.71 4.04
N ARG A 48 -8.00 -12.53 5.28
CA ARG A 48 -8.54 -11.25 5.76
C ARG A 48 -7.43 -10.24 5.99
N VAL A 49 -6.41 -10.60 6.77
CA VAL A 49 -5.26 -9.70 7.03
C VAL A 49 -4.39 -9.47 5.79
N GLY A 50 -4.41 -10.41 4.82
CA GLY A 50 -3.80 -10.25 3.50
C GLY A 50 -4.59 -9.37 2.52
N ASN A 51 -5.72 -8.81 2.97
CA ASN A 51 -6.59 -7.92 2.18
C ASN A 51 -7.13 -8.52 0.88
N CYS A 52 -7.18 -9.86 0.77
CA CYS A 52 -7.52 -10.54 -0.48
C CYS A 52 -8.93 -10.16 -0.96
N MET A 53 -9.90 -10.08 -0.05
CA MET A 53 -11.30 -9.81 -0.38
C MET A 53 -11.53 -8.42 -0.99
N ALA A 54 -10.78 -7.40 -0.55
CA ALA A 54 -10.93 -6.03 -1.05
C ALA A 54 -10.55 -5.90 -2.53
N CYS A 55 -9.53 -6.67 -2.95
CA CYS A 55 -9.10 -6.75 -4.35
C CYS A 55 -9.96 -7.73 -5.15
N HIS A 56 -10.29 -8.88 -4.59
CA HIS A 56 -11.00 -9.96 -5.29
C HIS A 56 -12.53 -9.88 -5.16
N THR A 57 -13.07 -8.67 -4.98
CA THR A 57 -14.51 -8.41 -5.02
C THR A 57 -14.75 -7.14 -5.84
N GLY A 58 -15.47 -7.26 -6.95
CA GLY A 58 -15.90 -6.11 -7.75
C GLY A 58 -16.87 -5.20 -7.00
N ARG A 59 -16.96 -3.92 -7.37
CA ARG A 59 -17.95 -3.00 -6.78
C ARG A 59 -19.36 -3.51 -7.06
N GLY A 60 -20.15 -3.73 -5.98
CA GLY A 60 -21.49 -4.33 -6.09
C GLY A 60 -21.50 -5.79 -6.55
N GLY A 61 -20.33 -6.45 -6.60
CA GLY A 61 -20.19 -7.84 -7.00
C GLY A 61 -20.27 -8.81 -5.83
N GLU A 62 -20.37 -10.09 -6.17
CA GLU A 62 -20.32 -11.20 -5.22
C GLU A 62 -18.92 -11.30 -4.58
N ALA A 63 -18.88 -11.63 -3.27
CA ALA A 63 -17.63 -11.75 -2.53
C ALA A 63 -16.70 -12.79 -3.17
N TRP A 64 -15.39 -12.47 -3.25
CA TRP A 64 -14.33 -13.33 -3.82
C TRP A 64 -14.42 -13.60 -5.32
N ALA A 65 -15.48 -13.14 -6.01
CA ALA A 65 -15.70 -13.43 -7.42
C ALA A 65 -14.79 -12.64 -8.39
N GLY A 66 -13.92 -11.77 -7.88
CA GLY A 66 -13.02 -10.96 -8.67
C GLY A 66 -13.71 -9.81 -9.40
N GLY A 67 -13.07 -9.31 -10.46
CA GLY A 67 -13.64 -8.30 -11.35
C GLY A 67 -13.41 -6.86 -10.93
N ARG A 68 -12.64 -6.60 -9.87
CA ARG A 68 -12.25 -5.23 -9.51
C ARG A 68 -11.23 -4.72 -10.51
N ALA A 69 -11.49 -3.55 -11.10
CA ALA A 69 -10.52 -2.80 -11.89
C ALA A 69 -9.49 -2.14 -10.97
N ILE A 70 -8.22 -2.26 -11.34
CA ILE A 70 -7.07 -1.62 -10.70
C ILE A 70 -6.36 -0.82 -11.78
N ASP A 71 -6.54 0.50 -11.74
CA ASP A 71 -5.88 1.42 -12.66
C ASP A 71 -4.39 1.50 -12.34
N THR A 72 -3.58 1.35 -13.37
CA THR A 72 -2.13 1.52 -13.28
C THR A 72 -1.65 2.45 -14.38
N PRO A 73 -0.44 3.03 -14.26
CA PRO A 73 0.19 3.75 -15.36
C PRO A 73 0.39 2.92 -16.64
N PHE A 74 0.21 1.60 -16.61
CA PHE A 74 0.41 0.70 -17.73
C PHE A 74 -0.91 0.22 -18.38
N GLY A 75 -2.04 0.64 -17.82
CA GLY A 75 -3.40 0.21 -18.18
C GLY A 75 -4.12 -0.43 -17.00
N ILE A 76 -5.23 -1.11 -17.26
CA ILE A 76 -6.12 -1.64 -16.21
C ILE A 76 -5.82 -3.13 -15.98
N VAL A 77 -5.54 -3.49 -14.73
CA VAL A 77 -5.48 -4.89 -14.28
C VAL A 77 -6.82 -5.22 -13.61
N TYR A 78 -7.32 -6.43 -13.81
CA TYR A 78 -8.57 -6.90 -13.21
C TYR A 78 -8.29 -8.06 -12.26
N SER A 79 -8.89 -8.05 -11.08
CA SER A 79 -8.74 -9.17 -10.14
C SER A 79 -9.47 -10.42 -10.63
N SER A 80 -8.90 -11.58 -10.32
CA SER A 80 -9.47 -12.89 -10.66
C SER A 80 -10.50 -13.37 -9.63
N ASN A 81 -11.33 -14.32 -10.02
CA ASN A 81 -12.23 -15.05 -9.14
C ASN A 81 -11.45 -16.04 -8.25
N LEU A 82 -11.57 -15.91 -6.94
CA LEU A 82 -10.94 -16.79 -5.94
C LEU A 82 -11.89 -17.86 -5.37
N THR A 83 -13.17 -17.87 -5.77
CA THR A 83 -14.14 -18.86 -5.30
C THR A 83 -13.78 -20.27 -5.83
N PRO A 84 -14.30 -21.35 -5.24
CA PRO A 84 -14.02 -22.71 -5.70
C PRO A 84 -14.80 -23.10 -6.97
N ASP A 85 -15.32 -22.14 -7.74
CA ASP A 85 -15.89 -22.41 -9.06
C ASP A 85 -14.85 -23.08 -9.98
N ARG A 86 -15.22 -24.21 -10.58
CA ARG A 86 -14.29 -25.03 -11.38
C ARG A 86 -13.85 -24.36 -12.68
N ARG A 87 -14.72 -23.55 -13.27
CA ARG A 87 -14.52 -23.00 -14.61
C ARG A 87 -13.80 -21.65 -14.57
N THR A 88 -14.17 -20.82 -13.61
CA THR A 88 -13.76 -19.40 -13.55
C THR A 88 -12.91 -19.07 -12.33
N GLY A 89 -12.94 -19.91 -11.29
CA GLY A 89 -12.20 -19.71 -10.04
C GLY A 89 -11.11 -20.76 -9.76
N LEU A 90 -10.94 -21.08 -8.48
CA LEU A 90 -9.92 -21.99 -7.95
C LEU A 90 -10.37 -23.47 -7.89
N GLY A 91 -11.52 -23.83 -8.49
CA GLY A 91 -12.13 -25.15 -8.33
C GLY A 91 -11.27 -26.33 -8.79
N ASP A 92 -10.43 -26.13 -9.80
CA ASP A 92 -9.49 -27.14 -10.30
C ASP A 92 -8.02 -26.87 -9.94
N TRP A 93 -7.76 -25.87 -9.08
CA TRP A 93 -6.40 -25.58 -8.60
C TRP A 93 -5.97 -26.60 -7.54
N LYS A 94 -4.67 -26.87 -7.48
CA LYS A 94 -4.02 -27.60 -6.37
C LYS A 94 -3.37 -26.62 -5.39
N ALA A 95 -3.05 -27.10 -4.20
CA ALA A 95 -2.30 -26.32 -3.21
C ALA A 95 -0.97 -25.79 -3.79
N ASP A 96 -0.25 -26.62 -4.55
CA ASP A 96 1.00 -26.21 -5.22
C ASP A 96 0.79 -25.11 -6.27
N ASP A 97 -0.35 -25.10 -6.97
CA ASP A 97 -0.67 -24.05 -7.93
C ASP A 97 -0.91 -22.71 -7.22
N PHE A 98 -1.61 -22.76 -6.08
CA PHE A 98 -1.90 -21.58 -5.28
C PHE A 98 -0.63 -21.02 -4.62
N TRP A 99 0.19 -21.89 -4.04
CA TRP A 99 1.47 -21.51 -3.47
C TRP A 99 2.40 -20.93 -4.55
N ARG A 100 2.50 -21.57 -5.73
CA ARG A 100 3.29 -21.05 -6.87
C ARG A 100 2.78 -19.69 -7.35
N ALA A 101 1.47 -19.44 -7.34
CA ALA A 101 0.94 -18.13 -7.67
C ALA A 101 1.37 -17.07 -6.65
N LEU A 102 1.22 -17.33 -5.35
CA LEU A 102 1.64 -16.40 -4.30
C LEU A 102 3.16 -16.17 -4.29
N HIS A 103 3.94 -17.24 -4.42
CA HIS A 103 5.38 -17.19 -4.23
C HIS A 103 6.16 -16.76 -5.44
N HIS A 104 5.70 -17.19 -6.61
CA HIS A 104 6.42 -16.99 -7.85
C HIS A 104 5.64 -16.14 -8.84
N GLY A 105 4.42 -15.68 -8.52
CA GLY A 105 3.62 -14.92 -9.47
C GLY A 105 3.35 -15.71 -10.75
N ARG A 106 3.13 -17.03 -10.65
CA ARG A 106 2.88 -17.93 -11.78
C ARG A 106 1.54 -18.64 -11.59
N SER A 107 0.67 -18.51 -12.58
CA SER A 107 -0.66 -19.12 -12.60
C SER A 107 -0.59 -20.67 -12.74
N ARG A 108 -1.74 -21.34 -12.57
CA ARG A 108 -1.91 -22.77 -12.85
C ARG A 108 -1.47 -23.16 -14.27
N ASP A 109 -1.80 -22.33 -15.25
CA ASP A 109 -1.47 -22.52 -16.66
C ASP A 109 -0.04 -22.09 -17.02
N GLY A 110 0.79 -21.74 -16.04
CA GLY A 110 2.17 -21.33 -16.22
C GLY A 110 2.36 -19.87 -16.63
N ARG A 111 1.28 -19.11 -16.89
CA ARG A 111 1.40 -17.69 -17.24
C ARG A 111 2.01 -16.90 -16.08
N LEU A 112 2.83 -15.91 -16.41
CA LEU A 112 3.32 -14.90 -15.47
C LEU A 112 2.18 -13.95 -15.09
N LEU A 113 2.02 -13.74 -13.79
CA LEU A 113 1.05 -12.82 -13.20
C LEU A 113 1.65 -11.41 -13.12
N TYR A 114 0.77 -10.41 -13.22
CA TYR A 114 1.14 -9.01 -13.11
C TYR A 114 1.43 -8.64 -11.64
N PRO A 115 2.47 -7.84 -11.34
CA PRO A 115 2.86 -7.50 -9.97
C PRO A 115 1.86 -6.60 -9.22
N ALA A 116 0.75 -6.20 -9.88
CA ALA A 116 -0.42 -5.64 -9.20
C ALA A 116 -1.07 -6.68 -8.25
N PHE A 117 -0.94 -7.97 -8.57
CA PHE A 117 -1.02 -9.02 -7.56
C PHE A 117 0.33 -9.01 -6.81
N PRO A 118 0.36 -8.67 -5.51
CA PRO A 118 1.60 -8.36 -4.81
C PRO A 118 2.42 -9.61 -4.44
N TYR A 119 2.59 -10.53 -5.39
CA TYR A 119 3.48 -11.68 -5.27
C TYR A 119 4.95 -11.31 -4.97
N PRO A 120 5.48 -10.12 -5.35
CA PRO A 120 6.81 -9.72 -4.88
C PRO A 120 6.88 -9.64 -3.35
N ASN A 121 5.76 -9.36 -2.67
CA ASN A 121 5.66 -9.38 -1.22
C ASN A 121 5.22 -10.76 -0.69
N TYR A 122 4.21 -11.36 -1.32
CA TYR A 122 3.67 -12.65 -0.87
C TYR A 122 4.64 -13.84 -1.02
N THR A 123 5.77 -13.65 -1.72
CA THR A 123 6.88 -14.61 -1.72
C THR A 123 7.39 -14.95 -0.32
N GLU A 124 7.25 -14.02 0.62
CA GLU A 124 7.65 -14.18 2.03
C GLU A 124 6.69 -15.11 2.83
N VAL A 125 5.47 -15.35 2.34
CA VAL A 125 4.45 -16.15 3.05
C VAL A 125 4.95 -17.59 3.21
N THR A 126 4.74 -18.28 4.32
CA THR A 126 5.22 -19.67 4.40
C THR A 126 4.33 -20.63 3.61
N ARG A 127 4.88 -21.77 3.19
CA ARG A 127 4.08 -22.84 2.56
C ARG A 127 2.84 -23.23 3.37
N ALA A 128 3.00 -23.43 4.68
CA ALA A 128 1.89 -23.80 5.57
C ALA A 128 0.77 -22.74 5.60
N ASP A 129 1.13 -21.46 5.55
CA ASP A 129 0.17 -20.36 5.52
C ASP A 129 -0.56 -20.27 4.17
N ALA A 130 0.14 -20.48 3.05
CA ALA A 130 -0.46 -20.56 1.73
C ALA A 130 -1.47 -21.73 1.63
N ASP A 131 -1.13 -22.90 2.16
CA ASP A 131 -2.02 -24.07 2.16
C ASP A 131 -3.26 -23.83 3.04
N ALA A 132 -3.11 -23.18 4.19
CA ALA A 132 -4.22 -22.76 5.05
C ALA A 132 -5.15 -21.77 4.33
N MET A 133 -4.59 -20.74 3.69
CA MET A 133 -5.34 -19.77 2.89
C MET A 133 -6.12 -20.46 1.77
N PHE A 134 -5.46 -21.37 1.03
CA PHE A 134 -6.11 -22.13 -0.03
C PHE A 134 -7.26 -22.98 0.52
N ALA A 135 -7.04 -23.72 1.61
CA ALA A 135 -8.08 -24.54 2.24
C ALA A 135 -9.29 -23.71 2.67
N TYR A 136 -9.11 -22.48 3.17
CA TYR A 136 -10.22 -21.58 3.45
C TYR A 136 -10.95 -21.12 2.17
N LEU A 137 -10.23 -20.71 1.13
CA LEU A 137 -10.87 -20.29 -0.12
C LEU A 137 -11.65 -21.44 -0.80
N ARG A 138 -11.36 -22.70 -0.46
CA ARG A 138 -12.15 -23.85 -0.90
C ARG A 138 -13.50 -24.00 -0.19
N THR A 139 -13.74 -23.29 0.92
CA THR A 139 -15.00 -23.36 1.69
C THR A 139 -15.96 -22.22 1.39
N VAL A 140 -15.52 -21.16 0.70
CA VAL A 140 -16.40 -20.04 0.34
C VAL A 140 -17.41 -20.46 -0.74
N PRO A 141 -18.57 -19.80 -0.85
CA PRO A 141 -19.53 -20.09 -1.91
C PRO A 141 -18.91 -19.96 -3.31
N ALA A 142 -19.17 -20.94 -4.17
CA ALA A 142 -18.74 -20.90 -5.57
C ALA A 142 -19.57 -19.89 -6.36
N VAL A 143 -18.90 -19.00 -7.09
CA VAL A 143 -19.56 -18.01 -7.95
C VAL A 143 -19.05 -18.17 -9.38
N PRO A 144 -19.91 -18.52 -10.36
CA PRO A 144 -19.51 -18.74 -11.74
C PRO A 144 -19.38 -17.41 -12.51
N ARG A 145 -18.41 -16.57 -12.14
CA ARG A 145 -18.15 -15.26 -12.77
C ARG A 145 -16.88 -15.32 -13.63
N GLU A 146 -17.03 -15.04 -14.92
CA GLU A 146 -15.90 -14.95 -15.85
C GLU A 146 -14.87 -13.89 -15.45
N ASN A 147 -13.60 -14.23 -15.63
CA ASN A 147 -12.51 -13.29 -15.39
C ASN A 147 -12.43 -12.28 -16.54
N THR A 148 -12.33 -11.00 -16.19
CA THR A 148 -12.18 -9.93 -17.17
C THR A 148 -10.73 -9.86 -17.64
N PRO A 149 -10.45 -9.91 -18.97
CA PRO A 149 -9.11 -9.73 -19.49
C PRO A 149 -8.53 -8.36 -19.12
N HIS A 150 -7.21 -8.28 -18.91
CA HIS A 150 -6.56 -7.01 -18.61
C HIS A 150 -6.59 -6.04 -19.78
N GLY A 151 -6.82 -4.76 -19.48
CA GLY A 151 -6.77 -3.64 -20.42
C GLY A 151 -5.40 -2.98 -20.42
N LEU A 152 -4.32 -3.77 -20.53
CA LEU A 152 -2.94 -3.26 -20.51
C LEU A 152 -2.49 -2.84 -21.91
N ARG A 153 -1.70 -1.78 -21.98
CA ARG A 153 -1.15 -1.25 -23.23
C ARG A 153 0.05 -2.07 -23.68
N TRP A 154 0.26 -2.18 -24.99
CA TRP A 154 1.51 -2.72 -25.51
C TRP A 154 2.69 -1.79 -25.11
N PRO A 155 3.87 -2.32 -24.72
CA PRO A 155 4.27 -3.73 -24.67
C PRO A 155 3.92 -4.46 -23.35
N TYR A 156 3.38 -3.74 -22.36
CA TYR A 156 3.11 -4.26 -21.01
C TYR A 156 2.12 -5.42 -20.98
N SER A 157 1.25 -5.57 -21.98
CA SER A 157 0.32 -6.70 -22.11
C SER A 157 0.97 -8.04 -22.46
N THR A 158 2.29 -8.09 -22.71
CA THR A 158 2.99 -9.29 -23.20
C THR A 158 3.73 -10.05 -22.09
N GLN A 159 3.76 -11.38 -22.20
CA GLN A 159 4.52 -12.24 -21.28
C GLN A 159 6.04 -11.98 -21.34
N ALA A 160 6.57 -11.58 -22.50
CA ALA A 160 7.97 -11.22 -22.66
C ALA A 160 8.34 -9.96 -21.84
N ALA A 161 7.50 -8.92 -21.89
CA ALA A 161 7.72 -7.71 -21.08
C ALA A 161 7.68 -8.04 -19.57
N LEU A 162 6.74 -8.89 -19.14
CA LEU A 162 6.69 -9.38 -17.77
C LEU A 162 7.91 -10.19 -17.37
N ALA A 163 8.40 -11.09 -18.24
CA ALA A 163 9.58 -11.90 -17.97
C ALA A 163 10.84 -11.05 -17.76
N VAL A 164 11.00 -10.00 -18.58
CA VAL A 164 12.09 -9.02 -18.43
C VAL A 164 11.94 -8.26 -17.12
N TRP A 165 10.74 -7.74 -16.83
CA TRP A 165 10.49 -7.01 -15.57
C TRP A 165 10.83 -7.86 -14.35
N ARG A 166 10.41 -9.14 -14.35
CA ARG A 166 10.69 -10.08 -13.26
C ARG A 166 12.18 -10.36 -13.11
N ALA A 167 12.90 -10.61 -14.20
CA ALA A 167 14.34 -10.83 -14.15
C ALA A 167 15.07 -9.62 -13.54
N LEU A 168 14.59 -8.40 -13.78
CA LEU A 168 15.19 -7.20 -13.21
C LEU A 168 14.82 -7.00 -11.73
N PHE A 169 13.54 -7.14 -11.37
CA PHE A 169 13.01 -6.59 -10.12
C PHE A 169 12.41 -7.61 -9.13
N PHE A 170 12.19 -8.85 -9.55
CA PHE A 170 11.62 -9.86 -8.66
C PHE A 170 12.73 -10.71 -8.03
N ARG A 171 12.64 -10.91 -6.72
CA ARG A 171 13.53 -11.76 -5.92
C ARG A 171 12.65 -12.72 -5.12
N PRO A 172 12.46 -13.97 -5.58
CA PRO A 172 11.67 -14.95 -4.82
C PRO A 172 12.42 -15.37 -3.55
N GLY A 173 11.69 -15.54 -2.44
CA GLY A 173 12.23 -16.04 -1.19
C GLY A 173 11.19 -16.06 -0.08
N GLU A 174 11.14 -17.16 0.68
CA GLU A 174 10.32 -17.25 1.88
C GLU A 174 10.93 -16.44 3.03
N TYR A 175 10.10 -16.02 3.98
CA TYR A 175 10.57 -15.29 5.14
C TYR A 175 11.46 -16.15 6.03
N GLU A 176 12.70 -15.70 6.21
CA GLU A 176 13.64 -16.27 7.16
C GLU A 176 13.67 -15.42 8.44
N ALA A 177 13.47 -16.08 9.58
CA ALA A 177 13.51 -15.41 10.88
C ALA A 177 14.93 -14.96 11.21
N ASP A 178 15.07 -13.70 11.64
CA ASP A 178 16.33 -13.16 12.13
C ASP A 178 16.61 -13.72 13.53
N ALA A 179 17.70 -14.47 13.66
CA ALA A 179 18.11 -15.12 14.90
C ALA A 179 18.52 -14.13 16.01
N GLU A 180 18.87 -12.89 15.65
CA GLU A 180 19.20 -11.82 16.61
C GLU A 180 17.96 -11.08 17.11
N ARG A 181 16.77 -11.40 16.57
CA ARG A 181 15.51 -10.72 16.87
C ARG A 181 14.56 -11.63 17.65
N SER A 182 13.68 -11.01 18.42
CA SER A 182 12.67 -11.74 19.17
C SER A 182 11.63 -12.37 18.23
N ALA A 183 10.98 -13.45 18.69
CA ALA A 183 9.88 -14.07 17.95
C ALA A 183 8.75 -13.06 17.62
N GLN A 184 8.47 -12.12 18.53
CA GLN A 184 7.49 -11.06 18.29
C GLN A 184 7.91 -10.12 17.16
N TRP A 185 9.19 -9.74 17.11
CA TRP A 185 9.72 -8.91 16.03
C TRP A 185 9.65 -9.64 14.69
N ASN A 186 10.08 -10.91 14.65
CA ASN A 186 10.04 -11.73 13.44
C ASN A 186 8.60 -11.93 12.94
N ARG A 187 7.64 -12.12 13.86
CA ARG A 187 6.22 -12.17 13.51
C ARG A 187 5.72 -10.87 12.88
N GLY A 188 6.14 -9.72 13.41
CA GLY A 188 5.82 -8.41 12.87
C GLY A 188 6.41 -8.19 11.48
N ALA A 189 7.69 -8.55 11.30
CA ALA A 189 8.39 -8.47 10.03
C ALA A 189 7.70 -9.34 8.97
N TYR A 190 7.40 -10.60 9.28
CA TYR A 190 6.67 -11.51 8.40
C TYR A 190 5.35 -10.92 7.90
N LEU A 191 4.54 -10.36 8.80
CA LEU A 191 3.24 -9.79 8.44
C LEU A 191 3.37 -8.49 7.64
N VAL A 192 4.31 -7.61 8.00
CA VAL A 192 4.51 -6.32 7.30
C VAL A 192 5.11 -6.52 5.90
N ARG A 193 6.07 -7.44 5.76
CA ARG A 193 6.78 -7.74 4.50
C ARG A 193 5.94 -8.59 3.55
N GLY A 194 5.27 -9.61 4.10
CA GLY A 194 4.44 -10.57 3.37
C GLY A 194 3.01 -10.09 3.16
N LEU A 195 2.06 -10.67 3.90
CA LEU A 195 0.62 -10.47 3.66
C LEU A 195 0.13 -9.02 3.81
N GLY A 196 0.73 -8.24 4.72
CA GLY A 196 0.42 -6.81 4.85
C GLY A 196 1.01 -5.95 3.74
N HIS A 197 1.99 -6.48 2.99
CA HIS A 197 2.60 -5.90 1.79
C HIS A 197 2.81 -4.39 1.89
N CYS A 198 3.31 -3.88 3.02
CA CYS A 198 3.30 -2.44 3.31
C CYS A 198 4.16 -1.66 2.29
N ALA A 199 5.25 -2.28 1.84
CA ALA A 199 6.10 -1.76 0.78
C ALA A 199 5.43 -1.66 -0.60
N ALA A 200 4.27 -2.30 -0.81
CA ALA A 200 3.53 -2.16 -2.06
C ALA A 200 3.03 -0.71 -2.28
N CYS A 201 2.77 0.03 -1.20
CA CYS A 201 2.39 1.44 -1.26
C CYS A 201 3.48 2.36 -0.73
N HIS A 202 4.13 2.01 0.38
CA HIS A 202 5.05 2.90 1.10
C HIS A 202 6.47 2.95 0.50
N THR A 203 6.64 2.70 -0.79
CA THR A 203 7.96 2.66 -1.44
C THR A 203 7.93 3.48 -2.74
N ALA A 204 9.01 4.23 -2.99
CA ALA A 204 9.19 4.92 -4.25
C ALA A 204 9.28 3.92 -5.42
N ARG A 205 8.50 4.16 -6.48
CA ARG A 205 8.52 3.32 -7.68
C ARG A 205 9.18 4.07 -8.84
N ASN A 206 10.03 3.36 -9.57
CA ASN A 206 10.64 3.87 -10.79
C ASN A 206 9.62 3.92 -11.95
N ALA A 207 10.05 4.40 -13.13
CA ALA A 207 9.19 4.52 -14.31
C ALA A 207 8.60 3.18 -14.82
N LEU A 208 9.17 2.04 -14.41
CA LEU A 208 8.67 0.69 -14.71
C LEU A 208 7.78 0.13 -13.60
N GLY A 209 7.39 0.96 -12.63
CA GLY A 209 6.53 0.58 -11.51
C GLY A 209 7.21 -0.35 -10.50
N ALA A 210 8.54 -0.51 -10.57
CA ALA A 210 9.30 -1.36 -9.66
C ALA A 210 9.99 -0.56 -8.55
N SER A 211 10.31 -1.25 -7.46
CA SER A 211 11.27 -0.78 -6.46
C SER A 211 12.61 -1.47 -6.67
N SER A 212 13.72 -0.81 -6.30
CA SER A 212 15.05 -1.42 -6.24
C SER A 212 15.25 -2.33 -5.04
N ASP A 213 14.51 -2.09 -3.96
CA ASP A 213 14.55 -2.87 -2.72
C ASP A 213 13.12 -3.14 -2.23
N MET A 214 12.84 -4.39 -1.85
CA MET A 214 11.53 -4.80 -1.34
C MET A 214 11.14 -4.10 -0.04
N MET A 215 12.11 -3.53 0.70
CA MET A 215 11.89 -2.87 1.99
C MET A 215 12.47 -1.46 2.09
N ASP A 216 12.60 -0.75 0.95
CA ASP A 216 13.01 0.66 0.92
C ASP A 216 12.12 1.53 1.84
N LEU A 217 10.79 1.32 1.82
CA LEU A 217 9.82 2.00 2.69
C LEU A 217 9.94 3.54 2.74
N SER A 218 10.54 4.11 1.70
CA SER A 218 10.92 5.51 1.55
C SER A 218 9.73 6.44 1.26
N GLY A 219 8.54 5.89 1.06
CA GLY A 219 7.35 6.62 0.66
C GLY A 219 7.29 6.84 -0.86
N GLY A 220 6.07 7.02 -1.36
CA GLY A 220 5.86 7.15 -2.80
C GLY A 220 4.46 7.65 -3.15
N LEU A 221 4.34 8.32 -4.28
CA LEU A 221 3.04 8.61 -4.87
C LEU A 221 2.43 7.30 -5.37
N ILE A 222 1.19 7.04 -4.98
CA ILE A 222 0.35 5.97 -5.48
C ILE A 222 -0.28 6.45 -6.78
N PRO A 223 0.22 6.00 -7.95
CA PRO A 223 -0.27 6.49 -9.22
C PRO A 223 -1.75 6.14 -9.39
N MET A 224 -2.47 6.97 -10.16
CA MET A 224 -3.91 6.84 -10.44
C MET A 224 -4.85 7.10 -9.25
N GLN A 225 -4.40 6.89 -8.01
CA GLN A 225 -5.17 7.27 -6.82
C GLN A 225 -4.88 8.71 -6.38
N ASN A 226 -3.76 9.27 -6.84
CA ASN A 226 -3.24 10.59 -6.46
C ASN A 226 -3.10 10.77 -4.93
N TRP A 227 -2.85 9.68 -4.23
CA TRP A 227 -2.45 9.70 -2.82
C TRP A 227 -0.95 9.51 -2.73
N TYR A 228 -0.34 10.12 -1.72
CA TYR A 228 1.03 9.88 -1.32
C TYR A 228 1.02 8.94 -0.12
N ALA A 229 1.68 7.79 -0.26
CA ALA A 229 1.98 6.90 0.86
C ALA A 229 3.28 7.42 1.52
N PRO A 230 3.22 8.04 2.71
CA PRO A 230 4.40 8.66 3.28
C PRO A 230 5.42 7.62 3.75
N SER A 231 6.68 8.01 3.84
CA SER A 231 7.78 7.14 4.30
C SER A 231 7.49 6.55 5.68
N LEU A 232 7.62 5.22 5.81
CA LEU A 232 7.60 4.55 7.12
C LEU A 232 8.96 4.60 7.82
N ALA A 233 10.01 4.95 7.07
CA ALA A 233 11.36 5.15 7.57
C ALA A 233 11.65 6.60 8.01
N SER A 234 10.64 7.49 8.04
CA SER A 234 10.84 8.89 8.46
C SER A 234 9.77 9.34 9.45
N ASP A 235 10.16 9.67 10.68
CA ASP A 235 9.24 10.24 11.68
C ASP A 235 8.62 11.57 11.27
N ALA A 236 9.28 12.33 10.38
CA ALA A 236 8.70 13.55 9.79
C ALA A 236 7.51 13.23 8.87
N GLU A 237 7.40 11.98 8.44
CA GLU A 237 6.34 11.46 7.59
C GLU A 237 5.44 10.47 8.34
N ALA A 238 5.44 9.18 7.95
CA ALA A 238 4.61 8.14 8.57
C ALA A 238 5.41 7.21 9.51
N GLY A 239 6.69 7.47 9.74
CA GLY A 239 7.51 6.78 10.73
C GLY A 239 6.92 6.86 12.14
N VAL A 240 7.13 5.78 12.90
CA VAL A 240 6.52 5.57 14.22
C VAL A 240 7.57 5.21 15.28
N SER A 241 8.84 5.52 15.03
CA SER A 241 9.94 5.09 15.92
C SER A 241 9.79 5.67 17.34
N ARG A 242 9.15 6.83 17.47
CA ARG A 242 8.88 7.53 18.75
C ARG A 242 7.56 7.14 19.43
N TRP A 243 6.70 6.38 18.76
CA TRP A 243 5.37 6.06 19.28
C TRP A 243 5.41 4.88 20.26
N ALA A 244 4.44 4.79 21.17
CA ALA A 244 4.27 3.56 21.94
C ALA A 244 3.72 2.46 21.03
N VAL A 245 4.20 1.22 21.18
CA VAL A 245 3.77 0.07 20.35
C VAL A 245 2.25 -0.11 20.38
N LYS A 246 1.60 0.11 21.53
CA LYS A 246 0.15 0.05 21.68
C LYS A 246 -0.59 1.05 20.79
N ASP A 247 -0.03 2.24 20.55
CA ASP A 247 -0.67 3.28 19.75
C ASP A 247 -0.51 2.98 18.25
N ILE A 248 0.59 2.31 17.87
CA ILE A 248 0.78 1.77 16.52
C ILE A 248 -0.21 0.64 16.26
N ALA A 249 -0.31 -0.32 17.19
CA ALA A 249 -1.26 -1.42 17.10
C ALA A 249 -2.71 -0.93 17.04
N ARG A 250 -3.06 0.10 17.84
CA ARG A 250 -4.36 0.75 17.79
C ARG A 250 -4.63 1.40 16.43
N LEU A 251 -3.68 2.17 15.90
CA LEU A 251 -3.84 2.78 14.58
C LEU A 251 -4.11 1.73 13.49
N LEU A 252 -3.40 0.59 13.52
CA LEU A 252 -3.58 -0.49 12.55
C LEU A 252 -4.94 -1.20 12.68
N ARG A 253 -5.46 -1.36 13.91
CA ARG A 253 -6.74 -2.06 14.15
C ARG A 253 -7.97 -1.17 14.04
N GLU A 254 -7.85 0.09 14.47
CA GLU A 254 -8.99 1.00 14.63
C GLU A 254 -9.00 2.11 13.57
N GLY A 255 -7.85 2.37 12.95
CA GLY A 255 -7.64 3.47 12.00
C GLY A 255 -7.38 4.83 12.67
N VAL A 256 -7.46 4.88 14.00
CA VAL A 256 -7.27 6.10 14.81
C VAL A 256 -6.39 5.78 16.00
N SER A 257 -5.54 6.74 16.40
CA SER A 257 -4.79 6.72 17.66
C SER A 257 -4.63 8.16 18.16
N ALA A 258 -4.05 8.34 19.36
CA ALA A 258 -3.80 9.69 19.88
C ALA A 258 -2.75 10.46 19.03
N GLN A 259 -1.99 9.75 18.20
CA GLN A 259 -0.85 10.27 17.45
C GLN A 259 -1.15 10.42 15.96
N GLY A 260 -2.24 9.83 15.47
CA GLY A 260 -2.60 9.94 14.07
C GLY A 260 -3.89 9.23 13.71
N THR A 261 -4.29 9.41 12.46
CA THR A 261 -5.50 8.83 11.88
C THR A 261 -5.21 8.49 10.43
N VAL A 262 -5.62 7.30 9.99
CA VAL A 262 -5.47 6.89 8.60
C VAL A 262 -6.62 7.46 7.76
N LEU A 263 -6.31 7.80 6.52
CA LEU A 263 -7.25 8.38 5.55
C LEU A 263 -6.96 7.76 4.17
N GLY A 264 -7.90 7.95 3.24
CA GLY A 264 -7.73 7.51 1.85
C GLY A 264 -7.47 6.00 1.73
N PRO A 265 -6.51 5.56 0.90
CA PRO A 265 -6.24 4.14 0.67
C PRO A 265 -5.87 3.37 1.94
N MET A 266 -5.19 4.00 2.91
CA MET A 266 -4.85 3.34 4.16
C MET A 266 -6.08 3.11 5.05
N ALA A 267 -7.11 3.97 4.97
CA ALA A 267 -8.39 3.72 5.61
C ALA A 267 -9.10 2.49 5.01
N GLU A 268 -9.04 2.29 3.69
CA GLU A 268 -9.54 1.06 3.06
C GLU A 268 -8.78 -0.18 3.55
N VAL A 269 -7.45 -0.11 3.69
CA VAL A 269 -6.63 -1.21 4.23
C VAL A 269 -7.08 -1.59 5.64
N VAL A 270 -7.31 -0.60 6.52
CA VAL A 270 -7.80 -0.89 7.87
C VAL A 270 -9.21 -1.48 7.82
N LEU A 271 -10.10 -0.87 7.03
CA LEU A 271 -11.50 -1.29 6.92
C LEU A 271 -11.66 -2.71 6.38
N TYR A 272 -10.83 -3.15 5.45
CA TYR A 272 -11.01 -4.47 4.81
C TYR A 272 -9.99 -5.52 5.26
N SER A 273 -8.94 -5.14 6.00
CA SER A 273 -7.88 -6.04 6.42
C SER A 273 -7.45 -5.86 7.88
N THR A 274 -6.71 -4.80 8.22
CA THR A 274 -5.91 -4.82 9.45
C THR A 274 -6.74 -4.67 10.73
N GLN A 275 -8.01 -4.24 10.63
CA GLN A 275 -8.93 -4.30 11.78
C GLN A 275 -9.19 -5.71 12.30
N HIS A 276 -8.94 -6.73 11.47
CA HIS A 276 -9.11 -8.14 11.83
C HIS A 276 -7.86 -8.77 12.44
N LEU A 277 -6.75 -8.02 12.58
CA LEU A 277 -5.55 -8.52 13.26
C LEU A 277 -5.88 -8.94 14.70
N SER A 278 -5.27 -10.05 15.12
CA SER A 278 -5.19 -10.39 16.54
C SER A 278 -4.39 -9.33 17.29
N ASP A 279 -4.62 -9.18 18.59
CA ASP A 279 -3.86 -8.24 19.43
C ASP A 279 -2.36 -8.52 19.39
N SER A 280 -1.97 -9.80 19.44
CA SER A 280 -0.56 -10.20 19.37
C SER A 280 0.08 -9.81 18.05
N ASP A 281 -0.62 -9.97 16.93
CA ASP A 281 -0.10 -9.64 15.61
C ASP A 281 -0.04 -8.12 15.37
N ALA A 282 -1.04 -7.38 15.82
CA ALA A 282 -1.00 -5.91 15.74
C ALA A 282 0.14 -5.33 16.58
N LEU A 283 0.39 -5.87 17.78
CA LEU A 283 1.55 -5.51 18.59
C LEU A 283 2.86 -5.93 17.93
N ALA A 284 2.94 -7.12 17.34
CA ALA A 284 4.12 -7.60 16.62
C ALA A 284 4.47 -6.69 15.44
N MET A 285 3.48 -6.34 14.60
CA MET A 285 3.65 -5.36 13.53
C MET A 285 4.11 -4.00 14.09
N GLY A 286 3.54 -3.56 15.21
CA GLY A 286 3.97 -2.34 15.89
C GLY A 286 5.42 -2.37 16.37
N VAL A 287 5.89 -3.50 16.92
CA VAL A 287 7.30 -3.70 17.32
C VAL A 287 8.22 -3.60 16.11
N PHE A 288 7.89 -4.27 15.01
CA PHE A 288 8.69 -4.23 13.78
C PHE A 288 8.74 -2.81 13.19
N LEU A 289 7.58 -2.17 12.98
CA LEU A 289 7.49 -0.82 12.40
C LEU A 289 8.21 0.23 13.24
N LYS A 290 8.13 0.15 14.57
CA LYS A 290 8.86 1.05 15.48
C LYS A 290 10.38 0.90 15.35
N SER A 291 10.86 -0.29 14.99
CA SER A 291 12.29 -0.61 14.89
C SER A 291 12.93 -0.27 13.55
N LEU A 292 12.14 0.20 12.56
CA LEU A 292 12.65 0.51 11.24
C LEU A 292 13.76 1.58 11.32
N PRO A 293 14.87 1.40 10.59
CA PRO A 293 15.90 2.42 10.48
C PRO A 293 15.27 3.75 10.04
N GLN A 294 15.70 4.84 10.67
CA GLN A 294 15.25 6.17 10.26
C GLN A 294 16.14 6.69 9.15
N ALA A 295 15.53 7.07 8.03
CA ALA A 295 16.19 7.78 6.96
C ALA A 295 16.73 9.12 7.48
N GLU A 296 17.86 9.56 6.94
CA GLU A 296 18.40 10.88 7.26
C GLU A 296 17.37 11.96 6.89
N PRO A 297 17.09 12.93 7.78
CA PRO A 297 16.18 14.01 7.47
C PRO A 297 16.69 14.76 6.23
N ALA A 298 15.86 14.82 5.19
CA ALA A 298 16.13 15.71 4.07
C ALA A 298 16.25 17.15 4.60
N ALA A 299 17.21 17.91 4.07
CA ALA A 299 17.35 19.32 4.42
C ALA A 299 16.01 20.02 4.18
N ALA A 300 15.52 20.75 5.19
CA ALA A 300 14.28 21.50 5.07
C ALA A 300 14.44 22.50 3.93
N PRO A 301 13.60 22.44 2.87
CA PRO A 301 13.68 23.40 1.80
C PRO A 301 13.42 24.80 2.36
N GLU A 302 14.11 25.80 1.82
CA GLU A 302 13.85 27.19 2.17
C GLU A 302 12.39 27.52 1.83
N VAL A 303 11.64 27.97 2.83
CA VAL A 303 10.22 28.30 2.66
C VAL A 303 10.14 29.69 2.05
N PRO A 304 9.68 29.83 0.79
CA PRO A 304 9.58 31.14 0.17
C PRO A 304 8.54 32.00 0.91
N PRO A 305 8.72 33.33 0.95
CA PRO A 305 7.75 34.21 1.58
C PRO A 305 6.40 34.11 0.87
N VAL A 306 5.32 34.03 1.66
CA VAL A 306 3.96 34.02 1.13
C VAL A 306 3.56 35.43 0.71
N ASN A 307 2.99 35.56 -0.49
CA ASN A 307 2.40 36.81 -0.94
C ASN A 307 1.26 37.24 0.02
N GLU A 308 1.28 38.48 0.47
CA GLU A 308 0.34 38.99 1.49
C GLU A 308 -1.14 38.88 1.07
N LEU A 309 -1.45 39.00 -0.22
CA LEU A 309 -2.81 38.81 -0.74
C LEU A 309 -3.24 37.35 -0.61
N VAL A 310 -2.36 36.41 -0.94
CA VAL A 310 -2.62 34.96 -0.79
C VAL A 310 -2.80 34.60 0.68
N ALA A 311 -1.96 35.14 1.57
CA ALA A 311 -2.06 34.94 3.02
C ALA A 311 -3.41 35.43 3.57
N ARG A 312 -3.83 36.67 3.22
CA ARG A 312 -5.14 37.22 3.63
C ARG A 312 -6.31 36.42 3.08
N ARG A 313 -6.24 35.99 1.81
CA ARG A 313 -7.28 35.17 1.18
C ARG A 313 -7.41 33.82 1.88
N GLY A 314 -6.28 33.15 2.13
CA GLY A 314 -6.24 31.85 2.81
C GLY A 314 -6.80 31.90 4.23
N ALA A 315 -6.42 32.92 5.00
CA ALA A 315 -6.94 33.14 6.35
C ALA A 315 -8.46 33.34 6.38
N LYS A 316 -8.99 34.16 5.46
CA LYS A 316 -10.44 34.38 5.33
C LYS A 316 -11.19 33.10 4.97
N LEU A 317 -10.67 32.32 4.02
CA LEU A 317 -11.27 31.04 3.63
C LEU A 317 -11.26 30.04 4.79
N TYR A 318 -10.18 30.01 5.56
CA TYR A 318 -10.06 29.16 6.75
C TYR A 318 -11.14 29.48 7.79
N GLU A 319 -11.31 30.77 8.10
CA GLU A 319 -12.33 31.25 9.02
C GLU A 319 -13.74 30.85 8.56
N GLN A 320 -14.01 30.99 7.26
CA GLN A 320 -15.33 30.70 6.67
C GLN A 320 -15.68 29.21 6.62
N HIS A 321 -14.70 28.33 6.40
CA HIS A 321 -14.96 26.95 6.00
C HIS A 321 -14.34 25.88 6.90
N CYS A 322 -13.32 26.22 7.69
CA CYS A 322 -12.48 25.24 8.37
C CYS A 322 -12.50 25.40 9.90
N ALA A 323 -12.54 26.64 10.39
CA ALA A 323 -12.36 26.96 11.80
C ALA A 323 -13.45 26.36 12.71
N GLN A 324 -14.66 26.12 12.20
CA GLN A 324 -15.75 25.51 12.96
C GLN A 324 -15.38 24.11 13.51
N CYS A 325 -14.60 23.34 12.76
CA CYS A 325 -14.18 22.00 13.15
C CYS A 325 -12.73 21.97 13.65
N HIS A 326 -11.84 22.72 13.00
CA HIS A 326 -10.41 22.71 13.31
C HIS A 326 -9.96 23.77 14.33
N GLY A 327 -10.89 24.59 14.84
CA GLY A 327 -10.59 25.66 15.80
C GLY A 327 -10.06 26.92 15.14
N ALA A 328 -9.99 28.02 15.89
CA ALA A 328 -9.52 29.30 15.35
C ALA A 328 -8.00 29.32 15.14
N ARG A 329 -7.26 28.45 15.84
CA ARG A 329 -5.80 28.32 15.77
C ARG A 329 -5.37 26.94 15.28
N GLY A 330 -6.24 26.21 14.57
CA GLY A 330 -5.92 24.87 14.08
C GLY A 330 -5.69 23.85 15.19
N GLU A 331 -6.18 24.06 16.40
CA GLU A 331 -6.01 23.16 17.54
C GLU A 331 -6.81 21.86 17.44
N GLY A 332 -7.85 21.83 16.59
CA GLY A 332 -8.74 20.69 16.44
C GLY A 332 -9.55 20.37 17.69
N ILE A 333 -10.20 19.20 17.67
CA ILE A 333 -10.93 18.63 18.80
C ILE A 333 -10.44 17.19 18.98
N ALA A 334 -9.82 16.91 20.13
CA ALA A 334 -9.26 15.59 20.42
C ALA A 334 -10.31 14.48 20.21
N GLY A 335 -9.93 13.45 19.43
CA GLY A 335 -10.80 12.32 19.09
C GLY A 335 -11.86 12.59 18.01
N ALA A 336 -11.99 13.83 17.52
CA ALA A 336 -12.95 14.18 16.47
C ALA A 336 -12.28 14.81 15.25
N TYR A 337 -11.65 15.97 15.42
CA TYR A 337 -11.01 16.72 14.34
C TYR A 337 -9.53 16.89 14.65
N PRO A 338 -8.62 16.43 13.77
CA PRO A 338 -7.20 16.49 14.06
C PRO A 338 -6.73 17.95 14.18
N PRO A 339 -5.74 18.23 15.06
CA PRO A 339 -5.06 19.51 15.03
C PRO A 339 -4.42 19.69 13.65
N LEU A 340 -4.48 20.91 13.11
CA LEU A 340 -3.74 21.33 11.92
C LEU A 340 -2.43 22.03 12.29
N ALA A 341 -2.39 22.67 13.46
CA ALA A 341 -1.19 23.23 14.05
C ALA A 341 -0.20 22.11 14.42
N GLY A 342 1.05 22.20 13.94
CA GLY A 342 2.10 21.21 14.17
C GLY A 342 1.83 19.84 13.56
N ASN A 343 0.79 19.68 12.73
CA ASN A 343 0.43 18.38 12.18
C ASN A 343 1.43 17.98 11.09
N ARG A 344 2.04 16.80 11.23
CA ARG A 344 2.99 16.26 10.26
C ARG A 344 2.40 16.18 8.84
N ALA A 345 1.13 15.79 8.71
CA ALA A 345 0.46 15.68 7.41
C ALA A 345 0.28 17.05 6.71
N VAL A 346 0.13 18.13 7.50
CA VAL A 346 0.10 19.50 6.97
C VAL A 346 1.50 19.95 6.55
N ASN A 347 2.55 19.53 7.28
CA ASN A 347 3.93 19.93 7.01
C ASN A 347 4.69 19.06 5.99
N LEU A 348 4.09 17.97 5.49
CA LEU A 348 4.71 17.12 4.47
C LEU A 348 5.16 17.93 3.25
N ALA A 349 6.32 17.59 2.69
CA ALA A 349 6.81 18.21 1.45
C ALA A 349 5.88 17.93 0.26
N VAL A 350 5.37 16.69 0.17
CA VAL A 350 4.41 16.27 -0.87
C VAL A 350 2.99 16.68 -0.46
N THR A 351 2.39 17.60 -1.20
CA THR A 351 1.09 18.21 -0.87
C THR A 351 -0.12 17.40 -1.33
N ALA A 352 0.07 16.31 -2.10
CA ALA A 352 -1.00 15.54 -2.73
C ALA A 352 -2.11 15.11 -1.76
N ASN A 353 -1.75 14.60 -0.58
CA ASN A 353 -2.72 14.18 0.45
C ASN A 353 -3.52 15.36 1.00
N LEU A 354 -2.84 16.48 1.26
CA LEU A 354 -3.45 17.67 1.81
C LEU A 354 -4.47 18.27 0.82
N VAL A 355 -4.11 18.30 -0.47
CA VAL A 355 -5.02 18.71 -1.54
C VAL A 355 -6.18 17.73 -1.69
N GLN A 356 -5.95 16.41 -1.65
CA GLN A 356 -7.04 15.42 -1.70
C GLN A 356 -8.04 15.59 -0.57
N MET A 357 -7.56 15.81 0.65
CA MET A 357 -8.44 15.96 1.80
C MET A 357 -9.36 17.18 1.67
N VAL A 358 -8.86 18.31 1.14
CA VAL A 358 -9.72 19.48 0.89
C VAL A 358 -10.68 19.23 -0.27
N LEU A 359 -10.22 18.66 -1.38
CA LEU A 359 -11.06 18.46 -2.55
C LEU A 359 -12.13 17.39 -2.30
N GLY A 360 -11.70 16.18 -1.93
CA GLY A 360 -12.54 15.00 -1.80
C GLY A 360 -13.17 14.81 -0.41
N GLY A 361 -12.71 15.53 0.60
CA GLY A 361 -13.08 15.25 1.98
C GLY A 361 -12.60 13.86 2.39
N GLY A 362 -13.18 13.31 3.45
CA GLY A 362 -12.91 11.92 3.83
C GLY A 362 -13.30 11.57 5.25
N TYR A 363 -13.23 10.27 5.52
CA TYR A 363 -13.52 9.69 6.82
C TYR A 363 -12.40 8.72 7.21
N PRO A 364 -12.03 8.68 8.49
CA PRO A 364 -11.37 7.51 9.07
C PRO A 364 -12.24 6.26 8.88
N PRO A 365 -11.66 5.05 8.91
CA PRO A 365 -12.42 3.82 8.72
C PRO A 365 -13.40 3.58 9.88
N ALA A 366 -14.59 3.08 9.55
CA ALA A 366 -15.56 2.61 10.54
C ALA A 366 -15.15 1.22 11.04
N THR A 367 -14.67 1.15 12.28
CA THR A 367 -14.19 -0.08 12.92
C THR A 367 -14.90 -0.28 14.26
N ALA A 368 -14.67 -1.41 14.94
CA ALA A 368 -15.20 -1.61 16.29
C ALA A 368 -14.69 -0.56 17.30
N GLY A 369 -13.45 -0.08 17.15
CA GLY A 369 -12.87 0.98 17.97
C GLY A 369 -13.21 2.40 17.52
N ASN A 370 -13.78 2.56 16.32
CA ASN A 370 -14.21 3.84 15.76
C ASN A 370 -15.50 3.69 14.93
N PRO A 371 -16.65 3.39 15.58
CA PRO A 371 -17.86 2.99 14.86
C PRO A 371 -18.60 4.16 14.18
N ARG A 372 -18.30 5.41 14.57
CA ARG A 372 -18.93 6.62 14.05
C ARG A 372 -17.86 7.69 13.77
N PRO A 373 -17.05 7.49 12.71
CA PRO A 373 -15.97 8.41 12.39
C PRO A 373 -16.49 9.81 12.06
N TYR A 374 -15.84 10.84 12.61
CA TYR A 374 -16.01 12.22 12.15
C TYR A 374 -15.37 12.39 10.77
N GLY A 375 -16.07 13.09 9.87
CA GLY A 375 -15.61 13.31 8.51
C GLY A 375 -15.27 14.77 8.20
N MET A 376 -14.48 14.95 7.17
CA MET A 376 -14.24 16.24 6.53
C MET A 376 -15.11 16.34 5.25
N PRO A 377 -15.90 17.40 5.07
CA PRO A 377 -16.70 17.58 3.86
C PRO A 377 -15.82 17.88 2.63
N PRO A 378 -16.26 17.52 1.41
CA PRO A 378 -15.56 17.85 0.18
C PRO A 378 -15.75 19.32 -0.21
N PHE A 379 -14.70 19.99 -0.66
CA PHE A 379 -14.75 21.38 -1.16
C PHE A 379 -14.54 21.50 -2.68
N VAL A 380 -14.43 20.38 -3.40
CA VAL A 380 -14.18 20.36 -4.86
C VAL A 380 -15.14 21.23 -5.67
N MET A 381 -16.41 21.34 -5.27
CA MET A 381 -17.42 22.15 -5.96
C MET A 381 -17.53 23.59 -5.44
N LEU A 382 -16.94 23.90 -4.28
CA LEU A 382 -17.12 25.18 -3.59
C LEU A 382 -15.92 26.11 -3.81
N LEU A 383 -14.71 25.57 -3.78
CA LEU A 383 -13.47 26.34 -3.89
C LEU A 383 -12.83 26.08 -5.26
N ASN A 384 -12.35 27.12 -5.93
CA ASN A 384 -11.51 26.99 -7.12
C ASN A 384 -10.04 26.71 -6.74
N ASP A 385 -9.17 26.52 -7.72
CA ASP A 385 -7.76 26.16 -7.48
C ASP A 385 -6.99 27.22 -6.70
N ALA A 386 -7.24 28.51 -6.97
CA ALA A 386 -6.65 29.62 -6.22
C ALA A 386 -7.12 29.67 -4.77
N ASP A 387 -8.39 29.38 -4.51
CA ASP A 387 -8.94 29.31 -3.14
C ASP A 387 -8.34 28.14 -2.36
N VAL A 388 -8.27 26.95 -2.97
CA VAL A 388 -7.67 25.78 -2.34
C VAL A 388 -6.17 26.02 -2.06
N ALA A 389 -5.43 26.55 -3.04
CA ALA A 389 -4.02 26.89 -2.87
C ALA A 389 -3.80 27.92 -1.74
N ALA A 390 -4.66 28.94 -1.66
CA ALA A 390 -4.57 29.97 -0.63
C ALA A 390 -4.86 29.42 0.77
N VAL A 391 -5.95 28.65 0.97
CA VAL A 391 -6.27 28.09 2.29
C VAL A 391 -5.22 27.08 2.73
N LEU A 392 -4.73 26.22 1.83
CA LEU A 392 -3.68 25.26 2.17
C LEU A 392 -2.35 25.95 2.48
N THR A 393 -2.02 27.03 1.79
CA THR A 393 -0.86 27.86 2.12
C THR A 393 -0.99 28.45 3.52
N HIS A 394 -2.17 28.96 3.89
CA HIS A 394 -2.43 29.47 5.24
C HIS A 394 -2.24 28.38 6.31
N LEU A 395 -2.77 27.17 6.10
CA LEU A 395 -2.56 26.03 7.00
C LEU A 395 -1.07 25.74 7.22
N ARG A 396 -0.26 25.82 6.16
CA ARG A 396 1.16 25.41 6.15
C ARG A 396 2.12 26.45 6.72
N THR A 397 1.67 27.69 6.89
CA THR A 397 2.50 28.80 7.40
C THR A 397 1.95 29.42 8.68
N SER A 398 0.89 28.86 9.24
CA SER A 398 0.26 29.33 10.49
C SER A 398 0.59 28.44 11.68
N TRP A 399 0.46 28.99 12.88
CA TRP A 399 0.49 28.24 14.16
C TRP A 399 1.76 27.41 14.37
N GLY A 400 2.91 27.91 13.90
CA GLY A 400 4.20 27.23 14.01
C GLY A 400 4.47 26.19 12.92
N ASN A 401 3.57 26.03 11.95
CA ASN A 401 3.87 25.30 10.73
C ASN A 401 4.87 26.10 9.88
N ASN A 402 5.82 25.39 9.28
CA ASN A 402 6.89 25.97 8.48
C ASN A 402 7.13 25.12 7.23
N ALA A 403 6.12 25.05 6.36
CA ALA A 403 6.18 24.26 5.14
C ALA A 403 5.93 25.14 3.90
N ALA A 404 6.52 24.73 2.77
CA ALA A 404 6.43 25.48 1.51
C ALA A 404 4.96 25.75 1.09
N PRO A 405 4.63 26.91 0.52
CA PRO A 405 3.28 27.23 0.05
C PRO A 405 2.74 26.22 -0.97
N VAL A 406 1.41 26.13 -1.11
CA VAL A 406 0.76 25.31 -2.16
C VAL A 406 0.46 26.21 -3.35
N SER A 407 0.81 25.77 -4.55
CA SER A 407 0.51 26.50 -5.79
C SER A 407 -0.81 26.05 -6.42
N GLU A 408 -1.40 26.91 -7.25
CA GLU A 408 -2.57 26.53 -8.07
C GLU A 408 -2.27 25.35 -8.99
N LEU A 409 -1.04 25.24 -9.48
CA LEU A 409 -0.59 24.12 -10.31
C LEU A 409 -0.63 22.79 -9.55
N ASP A 410 -0.27 22.80 -8.26
CA ASP A 410 -0.35 21.60 -7.42
C ASP A 410 -1.81 21.15 -7.28
N VAL A 411 -2.75 22.09 -7.11
CA VAL A 411 -4.18 21.79 -7.03
C VAL A 411 -4.72 21.29 -8.36
N ALA A 412 -4.38 21.95 -9.46
CA ALA A 412 -4.84 21.60 -10.81
C ALA A 412 -4.39 20.19 -11.22
N ARG A 413 -3.13 19.81 -10.90
CA ARG A 413 -2.62 18.44 -11.10
C ARG A 413 -3.48 17.42 -10.38
N GLN A 414 -3.90 17.74 -9.17
CA GLN A 414 -4.71 16.86 -8.35
C GLN A 414 -6.15 16.70 -8.88
N ARG A 415 -6.76 17.78 -9.35
CA ARG A 415 -8.09 17.74 -10.00
C ARG A 415 -8.06 16.98 -11.32
N GLY A 416 -7.04 17.21 -12.15
CA GLY A 416 -6.92 16.56 -13.46
C GLY A 416 -6.75 15.04 -13.39
N GLY A 417 -6.29 14.53 -12.23
CA GLY A 417 -6.15 13.10 -11.95
C GLY A 417 -7.38 12.45 -11.31
N ALA A 418 -8.39 13.22 -10.88
CA ALA A 418 -9.67 12.68 -10.43
C ALA A 418 -10.54 12.40 -11.67
N ARG A 419 -10.44 11.20 -12.23
CA ARG A 419 -11.35 10.71 -13.27
C ARG A 419 -12.04 9.44 -12.81
#